data_AF-A0A5R2MWD0-F1
#
_entry.id   AF-A0A5R2MWD0-F1
#
_cell.length_a   1.000
_cell.length_b   1.000
_cell.length_c   1.000
_cell.angle_alpha   90.00
_cell.angle_beta   90.00
_cell.angle_gamma   90.00
#
_symmetry.space_group_name_H-M   'P 1'
#
loop_
_entity.id
_entity.type
_entity.pdbx_description
1 polymer ?
#
loop_
_entity_poly.entity_id
_entity_poly.type
_entity_poly.pdbx_seq_one_letter_code
_entity_poly.pdbx_strand_id
1 'polypeptide(L)'
;AAKALHDLLAGDEAPAPTTLQDPLSIRCMPSIHGVLIEAIGQAKRAVEIELNAAADNPLVLSDDGLVLSTGNFHTASLALAFEALSLAIAQCAAASAARFVQLTGSGRNS
;
A
#
# COMPACT_ATOMS: atom_id res chain seq x y z
N ALA A 1 6.68 6.90 -5.90
CA ALA A 1 5.43 7.41 -6.51
C ALA A 1 5.61 8.80 -7.13
N ALA A 2 6.00 9.84 -6.37
CA ALA A 2 6.17 11.20 -6.91
C ALA A 2 7.13 11.30 -8.10
N LYS A 3 8.34 10.70 -7.97
CA LYS A 3 9.31 10.64 -9.06
C LYS A 3 8.76 9.95 -10.32
N ALA A 4 8.08 8.81 -10.17
CA ALA A 4 7.49 8.08 -11.28
C ALA A 4 6.41 8.89 -12.01
N LEU A 5 5.59 9.64 -11.26
CA LEU A 5 4.60 10.55 -11.84
C LEU A 5 5.28 11.72 -12.58
N HIS A 6 6.32 12.30 -11.99
CA HIS A 6 7.10 13.35 -12.63
C HIS A 6 7.74 12.86 -13.94
N ASP A 7 8.41 11.70 -13.90
CA ASP A 7 9.09 11.13 -15.06
C ASP A 7 8.09 10.79 -16.19
N LEU A 8 6.84 10.45 -15.86
CA LEU A 8 5.75 10.26 -16.83
C LEU A 8 5.30 11.57 -17.50
N LEU A 9 5.30 12.68 -16.75
CA LEU A 9 4.80 13.98 -17.21
C LEU A 9 5.89 14.87 -17.82
N ALA A 10 7.17 14.53 -17.65
CA ALA A 10 8.30 15.35 -18.07
C ALA A 10 8.42 15.59 -19.59
N GLY A 11 7.65 14.86 -20.40
CA GLY A 11 7.63 14.99 -21.87
C GLY A 11 6.46 15.80 -22.44
N ASP A 12 5.47 16.18 -21.63
CA ASP A 12 4.26 16.86 -22.11
C ASP A 12 4.33 18.37 -21.86
N GLU A 13 4.11 19.18 -22.91
CA GLU A 13 3.84 20.62 -22.72
C GLU A 13 2.46 20.79 -22.09
N ALA A 14 2.44 21.09 -20.79
CA ALA A 14 1.20 21.40 -20.08
C ALA A 14 0.75 22.84 -20.37
N PRO A 15 -0.57 23.07 -20.59
CA PRO A 15 -1.10 24.42 -20.70
C PRO A 15 -0.88 25.22 -19.40
N ALA A 16 -0.87 26.54 -19.51
CA ALA A 16 -0.73 27.41 -18.34
C ALA A 16 -1.82 27.10 -17.30
N PRO A 17 -1.47 26.95 -16.01
CA PRO A 17 -2.43 26.60 -14.99
C PRO A 17 -3.48 27.70 -14.83
N THR A 18 -4.75 27.30 -14.78
CA THR A 18 -5.88 28.21 -14.60
C THR A 18 -6.15 28.52 -13.11
N THR A 19 -5.52 27.79 -12.19
CA THR A 19 -5.66 27.95 -10.74
C THR A 19 -4.29 28.00 -10.05
N LEU A 20 -4.24 28.63 -8.86
CA LEU A 20 -3.01 28.71 -8.05
C LEU A 20 -2.53 27.34 -7.56
N GLN A 21 -3.45 26.39 -7.35
CA GLN A 21 -3.15 25.04 -6.88
C GLN A 21 -4.03 24.02 -7.61
N ASP A 22 -3.46 22.85 -7.88
CA ASP A 22 -4.20 21.71 -8.38
C ASP A 22 -5.24 21.21 -7.35
N PRO A 23 -6.31 20.55 -7.81
CA PRO A 23 -7.26 19.90 -6.92
C PRO A 23 -6.61 18.87 -6.00
N LEU A 24 -7.15 18.73 -4.79
CA LEU A 24 -6.58 17.89 -3.73
C LEU A 24 -6.43 16.42 -4.17
N SER A 25 -7.37 15.92 -4.98
CA SER A 25 -7.36 14.56 -5.52
C SER A 25 -6.12 14.28 -6.41
N ILE A 26 -5.55 15.32 -7.04
CA ILE A 26 -4.34 15.26 -7.86
C ILE A 26 -3.10 15.44 -6.96
N ARG A 27 -3.10 16.47 -6.11
CA ARG A 27 -1.95 16.80 -5.25
C ARG A 27 -1.58 15.68 -4.29
N CYS A 28 -2.57 15.00 -3.71
CA CYS A 28 -2.33 13.94 -2.74
C CYS A 28 -2.02 12.58 -3.40
N MET A 29 -2.13 12.48 -4.73
CA MET A 29 -1.93 11.21 -5.45
C MET A 29 -0.57 10.56 -5.14
N PRO A 30 0.57 11.27 -5.19
CA PRO A 30 1.86 10.64 -4.93
C PRO A 30 1.96 10.06 -3.52
N SER A 31 1.45 10.76 -2.52
CA SER A 31 1.51 10.35 -1.13
C SER A 31 0.62 9.14 -0.87
N ILE A 32 -0.62 9.16 -1.38
CA ILE A 32 -1.59 8.05 -1.20
C ILE A 32 -1.09 6.77 -1.88
N HIS A 33 -0.61 6.88 -3.13
CA HIS A 33 -0.05 5.73 -3.83
C HIS A 33 1.28 5.28 -3.22
N GLY A 34 2.07 6.19 -2.65
CA GLY A 34 3.28 5.85 -1.92
C GLY A 34 3.00 4.97 -0.71
N VAL A 35 2.00 5.32 0.10
CA VAL A 35 1.56 4.51 1.26
C VAL A 35 1.05 3.14 0.82
N LEU A 36 0.29 3.05 -0.27
CA LEU A 36 -0.16 1.76 -0.82
C LEU A 36 1.01 0.86 -1.22
N ILE A 37 2.02 1.40 -1.92
CA ILE A 37 3.20 0.64 -2.34
C ILE A 37 3.95 0.11 -1.11
N GLU A 38 4.12 0.93 -0.08
CA GLU A 38 4.75 0.50 1.18
C GLU A 38 3.94 -0.62 1.84
N ALA A 39 2.62 -0.46 1.96
CA ALA A 39 1.75 -1.47 2.57
C ALA A 39 1.78 -2.81 1.81
N ILE A 40 1.86 -2.79 0.48
CA ILE A 40 2.07 -4.00 -0.34
C ILE A 40 3.42 -4.65 0.01
N GLY A 41 4.47 -3.86 0.16
CA GLY A 41 5.80 -4.33 0.57
C GLY A 41 5.79 -5.00 1.94
N GLN A 42 5.09 -4.41 2.91
CA GLN A 42 4.94 -4.97 4.26
C GLN A 42 4.14 -6.28 4.24
N ALA A 43 3.01 -6.32 3.53
CA ALA A 43 2.22 -7.55 3.40
C ALA A 43 3.03 -8.67 2.72
N LYS A 44 3.76 -8.36 1.65
CA LYS A 44 4.65 -9.32 0.98
C LYS A 44 5.70 -9.87 1.94
N ARG A 45 6.37 -9.00 2.70
CA ARG A 45 7.38 -9.42 3.69
C ARG A 45 6.78 -10.31 4.78
N ALA A 46 5.59 -9.97 5.27
CA ALA A 46 4.91 -10.79 6.28
C ALA A 46 4.57 -12.19 5.73
N VAL A 47 4.09 -12.28 4.48
CA VAL A 47 3.86 -13.56 3.80
C VAL A 47 5.15 -14.35 3.63
N GLU A 48 6.23 -13.71 3.19
CA GLU A 48 7.54 -14.36 3.03
C GLU A 48 8.06 -14.93 4.35
N ILE A 49 7.92 -14.19 5.46
CA ILE A 49 8.31 -14.68 6.79
C ILE A 49 7.46 -15.90 7.18
N GLU A 50 6.14 -15.81 7.05
CA GLU A 50 5.23 -16.89 7.44
C GLU A 50 5.45 -18.17 6.63
N LEU A 51 5.66 -18.05 5.32
CA LEU A 51 5.97 -19.19 4.44
C LEU A 51 7.29 -19.89 4.77
N ASN A 52 8.22 -19.19 5.43
CA ASN A 52 9.51 -19.74 5.85
C ASN A 52 9.56 -20.06 7.36
N ALA A 53 8.45 -19.86 8.09
CA ALA A 53 8.38 -20.14 9.52
C ALA A 53 8.04 -21.61 9.80
N ALA A 54 8.57 -22.15 10.89
CA ALA A 54 8.11 -23.43 11.44
C ALA A 54 6.87 -23.20 12.31
N ALA A 55 5.70 -23.15 11.67
CA ALA A 55 4.39 -22.94 12.30
C ALA A 55 3.86 -24.16 13.08
N ASP A 56 4.76 -24.93 13.69
CA ASP A 56 4.46 -26.18 14.39
C ASP A 56 4.45 -26.00 15.91
N ASN A 57 3.70 -26.88 16.58
CA ASN A 57 3.78 -27.07 18.01
C ASN A 57 3.58 -28.57 18.36
N PRO A 58 4.52 -29.21 19.07
CA PRO A 58 5.76 -28.65 19.62
C PRO A 58 6.85 -28.47 18.56
N LEU A 59 7.74 -27.50 18.80
CA LEU A 59 8.96 -27.35 18.03
C LEU A 59 10.00 -28.37 18.54
N VAL A 60 10.42 -29.26 17.65
CA VAL A 60 11.43 -30.28 17.94
C VAL A 60 12.78 -29.83 17.41
N LEU A 61 13.74 -29.63 18.31
CA LEU A 61 15.13 -29.30 17.99
C LEU A 61 15.97 -30.56 18.22
N SER A 62 16.06 -31.40 17.18
CA SER A 62 16.66 -32.73 17.26
C SER A 62 18.13 -32.71 17.65
N ASP A 63 18.89 -31.72 17.16
CA ASP A 63 20.33 -31.59 17.39
C ASP A 63 20.63 -31.29 18.87
N ASP A 64 19.68 -30.62 19.55
CA ASP A 64 19.75 -30.27 20.97
C ASP A 64 18.98 -31.25 21.88
N GLY A 65 18.29 -32.24 21.29
CA GLY A 65 17.41 -33.16 22.03
C GLY A 65 16.25 -32.47 22.74
N LEU A 66 15.81 -31.30 22.26
CA LEU A 66 14.85 -30.43 22.94
C LEU A 66 13.48 -30.42 22.25
N VAL A 67 12.42 -30.39 23.05
CA VAL A 67 11.03 -30.22 22.60
C VAL A 67 10.43 -29.01 23.29
N LEU A 68 10.09 -27.98 22.52
CA LEU A 68 9.55 -26.72 23.02
C LEU A 68 8.07 -26.60 22.66
N SER A 69 7.24 -26.25 23.64
CA SER A 69 5.88 -25.78 23.34
C SER A 69 5.96 -24.37 22.78
N THR A 70 5.38 -24.15 21.60
CA THR A 70 5.40 -22.84 20.93
C THR A 70 3.99 -22.40 20.52
N GLY A 71 3.85 -21.11 20.22
CA GLY A 71 2.67 -20.54 19.57
C GLY A 71 2.93 -20.15 18.12
N ASN A 72 3.89 -20.79 17.44
CA ASN A 72 4.35 -20.36 16.11
C ASN A 72 3.26 -20.41 15.03
N PHE A 73 2.17 -21.15 15.26
CA PHE A 73 0.98 -21.16 14.40
C PHE A 73 0.14 -19.87 14.49
N HIS A 74 0.46 -18.95 15.39
CA HIS A 74 -0.30 -17.71 15.56
C HIS A 74 0.19 -16.60 14.62
N THR A 75 -0.60 -16.28 13.60
CA THR A 75 -0.22 -15.40 12.48
C THR A 75 -0.55 -13.92 12.71
N ALA A 76 -0.28 -13.38 13.90
CA ALA A 76 -0.66 -11.99 14.26
C ALA A 76 -0.02 -10.93 13.36
N SER A 77 1.28 -11.06 13.10
CA SER A 77 2.03 -10.13 12.25
C SER A 77 1.50 -10.11 10.81
N LEU A 78 1.09 -11.28 10.30
CA LEU A 78 0.45 -11.40 8.99
C LEU A 78 -0.90 -10.68 8.97
N ALA A 79 -1.75 -10.91 9.97
CA ALA A 79 -3.05 -10.25 10.07
C ALA A 79 -2.93 -8.72 10.08
N LEU A 80 -2.04 -8.18 10.92
CA LEU A 80 -1.80 -6.73 11.01
C LEU A 80 -1.29 -6.13 9.68
N ALA A 81 -0.42 -6.83 8.97
CA ALA A 81 0.08 -6.38 7.67
C ALA A 81 -1.05 -6.31 6.62
N PHE A 82 -1.97 -7.28 6.62
CA PHE A 82 -3.12 -7.30 5.71
C PHE A 82 -4.20 -6.27 6.08
N GLU A 83 -4.40 -5.98 7.37
CA GLU A 83 -5.28 -4.90 7.81
C GLU A 83 -4.76 -3.53 7.33
N ALA A 84 -3.46 -3.27 7.51
CA ALA A 84 -2.82 -2.05 7.02
C ALA A 84 -2.93 -1.93 5.48
N LEU A 85 -2.70 -3.02 4.75
CA LEU A 85 -2.87 -3.05 3.30
C LEU A 85 -4.32 -2.76 2.89
N SER A 86 -5.30 -3.35 3.58
CA SER A 86 -6.73 -3.14 3.30
C SER A 86 -7.11 -1.66 3.44
N LEU A 87 -6.62 -1.00 4.50
CA LEU A 87 -6.84 0.43 4.71
C LEU A 87 -6.18 1.28 3.62
N ALA A 88 -4.95 0.95 3.22
CA ALA A 88 -4.25 1.66 2.16
C ALA A 88 -4.96 1.54 0.80
N ILE A 89 -5.50 0.36 0.48
CA ILE A 89 -6.32 0.13 -0.72
C ILE A 89 -7.58 1.00 -0.66
N ALA A 90 -8.29 1.02 0.47
CA ALA A 90 -9.50 1.82 0.63
C ALA A 90 -9.25 3.32 0.40
N GLN A 91 -8.16 3.86 0.94
CA GLN A 91 -7.77 5.26 0.71
C GLN A 91 -7.45 5.54 -0.76
N CYS A 92 -6.73 4.64 -1.42
CA CYS A 92 -6.40 4.76 -2.84
C CYS A 92 -7.65 4.70 -3.73
N ALA A 93 -8.60 3.81 -3.41
CA ALA A 93 -9.87 3.69 -4.11
C ALA A 93 -10.71 4.97 -3.96
N ALA A 94 -10.84 5.49 -2.73
CA ALA A 94 -11.56 6.74 -2.46
C ALA A 94 -10.95 7.94 -3.21
N ALA A 95 -9.62 8.07 -3.20
CA ALA A 95 -8.92 9.12 -3.94
C ALA A 95 -9.12 9.00 -5.45
N SER A 96 -9.16 7.77 -5.97
CA SER A 96 -9.39 7.50 -7.39
C SER A 96 -10.83 7.82 -7.80
N ALA A 97 -11.82 7.51 -6.97
CA ALA A 97 -13.21 7.88 -7.19
C ALA A 97 -13.38 9.42 -7.18
N ALA A 98 -12.75 10.12 -6.24
CA ALA A 98 -12.77 11.59 -6.19
C ALA A 98 -12.16 12.23 -7.44
N ARG A 99 -11.04 11.67 -7.96
CA ARG A 99 -10.47 12.07 -9.26
C ARG A 99 -11.43 11.83 -10.40
N PHE A 100 -12.06 10.67 -10.45
CA PHE A 100 -13.01 10.34 -11.52
C PHE A 100 -14.18 11.33 -11.56
N VAL A 101 -14.77 11.63 -10.40
CA VAL A 101 -15.85 12.63 -10.29
C VAL A 101 -15.37 14.02 -10.73
N GLN A 102 -14.14 14.41 -10.38
CA GLN A 102 -13.58 15.68 -10.83
C GLN A 102 -13.40 15.73 -12.36
N LEU A 103 -12.91 14.65 -12.97
CA LEU A 103 -12.66 14.59 -14.42
C LEU A 103 -13.96 14.53 -15.24
N THR A 104 -15.03 13.95 -14.68
CA THR A 104 -16.32 13.74 -15.36
C THR A 104 -17.38 14.76 -14.97
N GLY A 105 -17.18 15.49 -13.87
CA GLY A 105 -18.15 16.43 -13.32
C GLY A 105 -18.23 17.74 -14.09
N SER A 106 -19.45 18.12 -14.47
CA SER A 106 -19.75 19.31 -15.31
C SER A 106 -19.52 20.68 -14.64
N GLY A 107 -18.94 20.77 -13.43
CA GLY A 107 -18.92 22.00 -12.62
C GLY A 107 -17.55 22.65 -12.38
N ARG A 108 -16.45 22.11 -12.90
CA ARG A 108 -15.08 22.65 -12.65
C ARG A 108 -14.21 22.78 -13.90
N ASN A 109 -14.74 22.43 -15.07
CA ASN A 109 -14.07 22.53 -16.38
C ASN A 109 -14.64 23.65 -17.27
N SER A 110 -15.38 24.60 -16.69
CA SER A 110 -15.84 25.84 -17.35
C SER A 110 -15.12 27.05 -16.77
#